data_AF-A0A363P0D2-F1
#
_entry.id   AF-A0A363P0D2-F1
#
_cell.length_a   1.000
_cell.length_b   1.000
_cell.length_c   1.000
_cell.angle_alpha   90.00
_cell.angle_beta   90.00
_cell.angle_gamma   90.00
#
_symmetry.space_group_name_H-M   'P 1'
#
loop_
_entity.id
_entity.type
_entity.pdbx_description
1 polymer ?
#
loop_
_entity_poly.entity_id
_entity_poly.type
_entity_poly.pdbx_seq_one_letter_code
_entity_poly.pdbx_strand_id
1 'polypeptide(L)'
;MILKKDIIIALSKKLSLPYKGTEQDWDIEMADSSRINEFIDLYHQHDLAFEERMALMSLIVASYDDYLNEHDLAVDCRWDRIKATLTKDKRYFIELIDYWSLDNEDDIFRITPLMRTI
;
A
#
# COMPACT_ATOMS: atom_id res chain seq x y z
N MET A 1 -10.78 4.33 -2.73
CA MET A 1 -10.49 3.45 -3.87
C MET A 1 -11.16 2.11 -3.74
N ILE A 2 -11.85 1.65 -4.78
CA ILE A 2 -12.46 0.31 -4.81
C ILE A 2 -11.55 -0.63 -5.60
N LEU A 3 -11.01 -1.66 -4.94
CA LEU A 3 -10.20 -2.70 -5.59
C LEU A 3 -11.09 -3.73 -6.29
N LYS A 4 -10.72 -4.12 -7.52
CA LYS A 4 -11.49 -5.12 -8.28
C LYS A 4 -11.27 -6.52 -7.71
N LYS A 5 -12.37 -7.26 -7.48
CA LYS A 5 -12.35 -8.60 -6.89
C LYS A 5 -11.44 -9.60 -7.63
N ASP A 6 -11.50 -9.64 -8.95
CA ASP A 6 -10.68 -10.57 -9.74
C ASP A 6 -9.18 -10.24 -9.64
N ILE A 7 -8.83 -8.96 -9.45
CA ILE A 7 -7.45 -8.51 -9.28
C ILE A 7 -6.90 -8.91 -7.92
N ILE A 8 -7.66 -8.71 -6.84
CA ILE A 8 -7.22 -9.13 -5.50
C ILE A 8 -7.08 -10.65 -5.41
N ILE A 9 -7.94 -11.43 -6.09
CA ILE A 9 -7.82 -12.89 -6.19
C ILE A 9 -6.51 -13.26 -6.90
N ALA A 10 -6.24 -12.66 -8.06
CA ALA A 10 -5.06 -12.94 -8.85
C ALA A 10 -3.77 -12.57 -8.09
N LEU A 11 -3.72 -11.39 -7.47
CA LEU A 11 -2.59 -10.95 -6.66
C LEU A 11 -2.40 -11.81 -5.42
N SER A 12 -3.47 -12.16 -4.70
CA SER A 12 -3.38 -13.04 -3.53
C SER A 12 -2.75 -14.38 -3.89
N LYS A 13 -3.14 -14.96 -5.02
CA LYS A 13 -2.51 -16.19 -5.51
C LYS A 13 -1.05 -15.97 -5.90
N LYS A 14 -0.73 -14.88 -6.58
CA LYS A 14 0.63 -14.52 -7.03
C LYS A 14 1.60 -14.33 -5.86
N LEU A 15 1.13 -13.67 -4.81
CA LEU A 15 1.87 -13.35 -3.60
C LEU A 15 1.70 -14.43 -2.51
N SER A 16 0.96 -15.51 -2.77
CA SER A 16 0.65 -16.55 -1.78
C SER A 16 0.10 -15.97 -0.45
N LEU A 17 -0.77 -14.97 -0.55
CA LEU A 17 -1.42 -14.35 0.62
C LEU A 17 -2.49 -15.27 1.19
N PRO A 18 -2.75 -15.23 2.52
CA PRO A 18 -3.74 -16.08 3.19
C PRO A 18 -5.19 -15.62 2.95
N TYR A 19 -5.51 -15.20 1.71
CA TYR A 19 -6.81 -14.70 1.28
C TYR A 19 -7.88 -15.79 1.29
N LYS A 20 -9.01 -15.52 1.93
CA LYS A 20 -10.14 -16.45 2.11
C LYS A 20 -11.34 -16.12 1.22
N GLY A 21 -11.39 -14.93 0.62
CA GLY A 21 -12.50 -14.49 -0.20
C GLY A 21 -13.61 -13.78 0.55
N THR A 22 -13.38 -13.45 1.81
CA THR A 22 -14.35 -12.82 2.73
C THR A 22 -13.87 -11.49 3.29
N GLU A 23 -12.63 -11.09 2.97
CA GLU A 23 -12.00 -9.85 3.38
C GLU A 23 -12.79 -8.66 2.84
N GLN A 24 -13.01 -7.65 3.68
CA GLN A 24 -13.69 -6.41 3.32
C GLN A 24 -12.68 -5.40 2.78
N ASP A 25 -11.60 -5.18 3.53
CA ASP A 25 -10.49 -4.28 3.18
C ASP A 25 -9.25 -5.13 2.92
N TRP A 26 -9.19 -5.73 1.74
CA TRP A 26 -8.17 -6.72 1.37
C TRP A 26 -6.73 -6.24 1.59
N ASP A 27 -6.45 -4.97 1.29
CA ASP A 27 -5.13 -4.38 1.44
C ASP A 27 -4.71 -4.18 2.90
N ILE A 28 -5.66 -3.91 3.79
CA ILE A 28 -5.43 -3.83 5.23
C ILE A 28 -5.34 -5.24 5.83
N GLU A 29 -6.29 -6.13 5.52
CA GLU A 29 -6.35 -7.47 6.11
C GLU A 29 -5.20 -8.38 5.65
N MET A 30 -4.67 -8.16 4.45
CA MET A 30 -3.52 -8.91 3.92
C MET A 30 -2.19 -8.17 4.10
N ALA A 31 -2.17 -7.00 4.74
CA ALA A 31 -0.95 -6.28 5.05
C ALA A 31 0.03 -7.16 5.83
N ASP A 32 1.32 -7.02 5.51
CA ASP A 32 2.38 -7.79 6.16
C ASP A 32 3.67 -6.96 6.17
N SER A 33 3.98 -6.39 7.33
CA SER A 33 5.16 -5.55 7.58
C SER A 33 6.47 -6.29 7.27
N SER A 34 6.51 -7.61 7.42
CA SER A 34 7.69 -8.44 7.21
C SER A 34 7.99 -8.67 5.72
N ARG A 35 6.98 -8.50 4.86
CA ARG A 35 7.04 -8.75 3.41
C ARG A 35 7.08 -7.50 2.55
N ILE A 36 7.10 -6.30 3.15
CA ILE A 36 7.07 -5.04 2.39
C ILE A 36 8.15 -4.94 1.31
N ASN A 37 9.37 -5.42 1.55
CA ASN A 37 10.44 -5.39 0.54
C ASN A 37 10.08 -6.24 -0.68
N GLU A 38 9.48 -7.43 -0.47
CA GLU A 38 8.99 -8.29 -1.54
C GLU A 38 7.91 -7.57 -2.36
N PHE A 39 6.97 -6.89 -1.70
CA PHE A 39 5.89 -6.18 -2.39
C PHE A 39 6.42 -5.00 -3.23
N ILE A 40 7.32 -4.20 -2.67
CA ILE A 40 7.96 -3.09 -3.39
C ILE A 40 8.76 -3.63 -4.59
N ASP A 41 9.52 -4.71 -4.41
CA ASP A 41 10.29 -5.31 -5.50
C ASP A 41 9.40 -5.86 -6.61
N LEU A 42 8.30 -6.55 -6.25
CA LEU A 42 7.30 -7.03 -7.22
C LEU A 42 6.73 -5.87 -8.06
N TYR A 43 6.44 -4.73 -7.42
CA TYR A 43 5.89 -3.55 -8.09
C TYR A 43 6.82 -3.02 -9.20
N HIS A 44 8.12 -3.05 -8.96
CA HIS A 44 9.13 -2.49 -9.89
C HIS A 44 9.68 -3.50 -10.89
N GLN A 45 9.69 -4.80 -10.58
CA GLN A 45 10.34 -5.82 -11.42
C GLN A 45 9.41 -6.44 -12.45
N HIS A 46 8.08 -6.41 -12.24
CA HIS A 46 7.13 -7.05 -13.13
C HIS A 46 6.32 -6.06 -13.97
N ASP A 47 5.96 -6.50 -15.17
CA ASP A 47 4.97 -5.82 -16.00
C ASP A 47 3.57 -6.14 -15.46
N LEU A 48 3.18 -5.42 -14.41
CA LEU A 48 1.86 -5.48 -13.81
C LEU A 48 0.88 -4.62 -14.61
N ALA A 49 -0.33 -5.14 -14.82
CA ALA A 49 -1.43 -4.34 -15.33
C ALA A 49 -1.73 -3.18 -14.38
N PHE A 50 -2.33 -2.10 -14.89
CA PHE A 50 -2.58 -0.90 -14.09
C PHE A 50 -3.39 -1.21 -12.82
N GLU A 51 -4.44 -2.02 -12.90
CA GLU A 51 -5.23 -2.38 -11.72
C GLU A 51 -4.48 -3.25 -10.72
N GLU A 52 -3.57 -4.13 -11.18
CA GLU A 52 -2.68 -4.88 -10.28
C GLU A 52 -1.72 -3.92 -9.55
N ARG A 53 -1.20 -2.89 -10.24
CA ARG A 53 -0.36 -1.86 -9.62
C ARG A 53 -1.12 -1.08 -8.56
N MET A 54 -2.38 -0.71 -8.84
CA MET A 54 -3.22 -0.02 -7.87
C MET A 54 -3.42 -0.85 -6.59
N ALA A 55 -3.82 -2.12 -6.74
CA ALA A 55 -4.02 -3.02 -5.61
C ALA A 55 -2.72 -3.31 -4.84
N LEU A 56 -1.61 -3.52 -5.56
CA LEU A 56 -0.31 -3.78 -4.92
C LEU A 56 0.21 -2.55 -4.17
N MET A 57 0.04 -1.33 -4.70
CA MET A 57 0.43 -0.12 -3.99
C MET A 57 -0.40 0.09 -2.71
N SER A 58 -1.71 -0.19 -2.78
CA SER A 58 -2.59 -0.23 -1.61
C SER A 58 -2.04 -1.13 -0.51
N LEU A 59 -1.67 -2.37 -0.88
CA LEU A 59 -1.07 -3.34 0.04
C LEU A 59 0.29 -2.89 0.60
N ILE A 60 1.15 -2.28 -0.24
CA ILE A 60 2.45 -1.74 0.18
C ILE A 60 2.27 -0.65 1.23
N VAL A 61 1.34 0.27 1.00
CA VAL A 61 1.06 1.40 1.90
C VAL A 61 0.57 0.90 3.26
N ALA A 62 -0.40 -0.01 3.27
CA ALA A 62 -0.90 -0.62 4.51
C ALA A 62 0.20 -1.37 5.27
N SER A 63 0.97 -2.20 4.56
CA SER A 63 2.09 -2.95 5.15
C SER A 63 3.21 -2.03 5.68
N TYR A 64 3.38 -0.85 5.08
CA TYR A 64 4.35 0.14 5.58
C TYR A 64 3.86 0.85 6.83
N ASP A 65 2.58 1.18 6.91
CA ASP A 65 2.00 1.72 8.13
C ASP A 65 2.17 0.75 9.31
N ASP A 66 1.86 -0.53 9.11
CA ASP A 66 2.10 -1.59 10.09
C ASP A 66 3.58 -1.66 10.49
N TYR A 67 4.48 -1.63 9.50
CA TYR A 67 5.92 -1.65 9.77
C TYR A 67 6.37 -0.48 10.64
N LEU A 68 5.92 0.74 10.33
CA LEU A 68 6.25 1.93 11.12
C LEU A 68 5.68 1.84 12.54
N ASN A 69 4.46 1.33 12.70
CA ASN A 69 3.83 1.11 14.01
C ASN A 69 4.58 0.09 14.86
N GLU A 70 4.87 -1.10 14.30
CA GLU A 70 5.54 -2.19 15.02
C GLU A 70 6.94 -1.83 15.51
N HIS A 71 7.63 -0.95 14.79
CA HIS A 71 9.00 -0.54 15.09
C HIS A 71 9.09 0.84 15.75
N ASP A 72 7.96 1.51 16.00
CA ASP A 72 7.86 2.88 16.49
C ASP A 72 8.74 3.87 15.69
N LEU A 73 8.68 3.77 14.35
CA LEU A 73 9.46 4.59 13.43
C LEU A 73 8.62 5.72 12.84
N ALA A 74 9.24 6.88 12.62
CA ALA A 74 8.60 7.97 11.88
C ALA A 74 8.73 7.77 10.35
N VAL A 75 9.87 7.24 9.90
CA VAL A 75 10.19 6.99 8.49
C VAL A 75 11.42 6.10 8.39
N ASP A 76 11.60 5.43 7.26
CA ASP A 76 12.86 4.78 6.88
C ASP A 76 13.16 4.89 5.37
N CYS A 77 14.19 4.20 4.90
CA CYS A 77 14.65 4.27 3.51
C CYS A 77 13.67 3.68 2.47
N ARG A 78 12.68 2.87 2.86
CA ARG A 78 11.67 2.34 1.92
C ARG A 78 10.71 3.44 1.48
N TRP A 79 10.48 4.45 2.32
CA TRP A 79 9.59 5.55 2.00
C TRP A 79 9.98 6.26 0.70
N ASP A 80 11.27 6.44 0.43
CA ASP A 80 11.74 7.10 -0.80
C ASP A 80 11.22 6.39 -2.06
N ARG A 81 11.18 5.05 -2.05
CA ARG A 81 10.66 4.24 -3.17
C ARG A 81 9.13 4.35 -3.28
N ILE A 82 8.43 4.29 -2.15
CA ILE A 82 6.97 4.40 -2.07
C ILE A 82 6.54 5.79 -2.56
N LYS A 83 7.13 6.85 -1.99
CA LYS A 83 6.89 8.25 -2.34
C LYS A 83 7.18 8.53 -3.81
N ALA A 84 8.31 8.08 -4.34
CA ALA A 84 8.65 8.29 -5.75
C ALA A 84 7.58 7.70 -6.68
N THR A 85 7.05 6.52 -6.32
CA THR A 85 6.00 5.85 -7.09
C THR A 85 4.67 6.58 -7.01
N LEU A 86 4.22 6.92 -5.79
CA LEU A 86 2.99 7.68 -5.58
C LEU A 86 3.04 9.07 -6.23
N THR A 87 4.19 9.75 -6.20
CA THR A 87 4.37 11.08 -6.80
C THR A 87 4.32 11.02 -8.33
N LYS A 88 5.00 10.03 -8.94
CA LYS A 88 5.09 9.88 -10.41
C LYS A 88 3.71 9.76 -11.05
N ASP A 89 2.82 9.02 -10.41
CA ASP A 89 1.51 8.65 -10.93
C ASP A 89 0.37 9.18 -10.02
N LYS A 90 0.61 10.30 -9.33
CA LYS A 90 -0.26 10.87 -8.26
C LYS A 90 -1.74 10.91 -8.60
N ARG A 91 -2.09 11.30 -9.82
CA ARG A 91 -3.50 11.38 -10.27
C ARG A 91 -4.27 10.07 -10.13
N TYR A 92 -3.56 8.94 -10.21
CA TYR A 92 -4.15 7.60 -10.11
C TYR A 92 -4.28 7.15 -8.66
N PHE A 93 -3.41 7.65 -7.78
CA PHE A 93 -3.37 7.31 -6.36
C PHE A 93 -4.05 8.33 -5.46
N ILE A 94 -4.74 9.33 -6.01
CA ILE A 94 -5.28 10.44 -5.22
C ILE A 94 -6.19 9.95 -4.09
N GLU A 95 -7.10 9.01 -4.35
CA GLU A 95 -7.98 8.45 -3.31
C GLU A 95 -7.23 7.66 -2.24
N LEU A 96 -6.11 7.01 -2.60
CA LEU A 96 -5.26 6.30 -1.63
C LEU A 96 -4.51 7.32 -0.78
N ILE A 97 -3.90 8.32 -1.41
CA ILE A 97 -3.16 9.39 -0.73
C ILE A 97 -4.09 10.13 0.24
N ASP A 98 -5.26 10.55 -0.22
CA ASP A 98 -6.23 11.29 0.60
C ASP A 98 -6.73 10.48 1.81
N TYR A 99 -6.97 9.18 1.62
CA TYR A 99 -7.38 8.29 2.71
C TYR A 99 -6.32 8.20 3.82
N TRP A 100 -5.05 8.03 3.43
CA TRP A 100 -3.96 7.88 4.41
C TRP A 100 -3.42 9.21 4.92
N SER A 101 -3.57 10.31 4.17
CA SER A 101 -3.13 11.66 4.58
C SER A 101 -4.04 12.31 5.60
N LEU A 102 -5.29 11.84 5.73
CA LEU A 102 -6.29 12.36 6.68
C LEU A 102 -6.26 13.90 6.71
N ASP A 103 -6.42 14.52 5.54
CA ASP A 103 -6.25 15.96 5.39
C ASP A 103 -7.17 16.72 6.37
N ASN A 104 -6.54 17.49 7.28
CA ASN A 104 -7.17 18.28 8.34
C ASN A 104 -7.65 17.50 9.59
N GLU A 105 -7.24 16.26 9.76
CA GLU A 105 -7.52 15.46 10.97
C GLU A 105 -6.22 15.08 11.71
N ASP A 106 -6.37 14.53 12.92
CA ASP A 106 -5.25 14.01 13.71
C ASP A 106 -4.57 12.83 12.99
N ASP A 107 -3.31 12.58 13.32
CA ASP A 107 -2.54 11.47 12.75
C ASP A 107 -3.02 10.13 13.35
N ILE A 108 -4.04 9.53 12.74
CA ILE A 108 -4.56 8.20 13.13
C ILE A 108 -3.64 7.09 12.62
N PHE A 109 -3.08 7.25 11.41
CA PHE A 109 -2.11 6.32 10.84
C PHE A 109 -0.69 6.83 11.05
N ARG A 110 0.25 5.91 11.24
CA ARG A 110 1.67 6.26 11.43
C ARG A 110 2.26 6.88 10.16
N ILE A 111 1.76 6.49 9.00
CA ILE A 111 2.15 6.98 7.68
C ILE A 111 1.53 8.34 7.32
N THR A 112 0.55 8.84 8.08
CA THR A 112 -0.19 10.07 7.78
C THR A 112 0.72 11.28 7.50
N PRO A 113 1.74 11.60 8.32
CA PRO A 113 2.63 12.74 8.04
C PRO A 113 3.39 12.58 6.73
N LEU A 114 3.74 11.35 6.36
CA LEU A 114 4.49 11.04 5.15
C LEU A 114 3.62 11.24 3.91
N MET A 115 2.37 10.77 3.95
CA MET A 115 1.41 10.90 2.85
C MET A 115 1.12 12.36 2.48
N ARG A 116 1.06 13.25 3.47
CA ARG A 116 0.91 14.70 3.26
C ARG A 116 2.10 15.35 2.52
N THR A 117 3.23 14.64 2.36
CA THR A 117 4.41 15.15 1.64
C THR A 117 4.42 14.78 0.15
N ILE A 118 3.42 14.04 -0.34
CA ILE A 118 3.24 13.65 -1.74
C ILE A 118 2.44 14.72 -2.47
#